data_AF-A0A1F8UVV2-F1
#
_entry.id   AF-A0A1F8UVV2-F1
#
_cell.length_a   1.000
_cell.length_b   1.000
_cell.length_c   1.000
_cell.angle_alpha   90.00
_cell.angle_beta   90.00
_cell.angle_gamma   90.00
#
_symmetry.space_group_name_H-M   'P 1'
#
loop_
_entity.id
_entity.type
_entity.pdbx_description
1 polymer ?
#
loop_
_entity_poly.entity_id
_entity_poly.type
_entity_poly.pdbx_seq_one_letter_code
_entity_poly.pdbx_strand_id
1 'polypeptide(L)' 'MKKFNIAGVCIKEKHYMVDTTDKIKKIEMMIEDGAYFTINRSRQFGKTTTISMIGNKSNNRRRSKRNSIR' A
#
# COMPACT_ATOMS: atom_id res chain seq x y z
N MET A 1 -16.08 -4.44 16.56
CA MET A 1 -16.42 -5.32 15.42
C MET A 1 -15.88 -4.70 14.13
N LYS A 2 -15.28 -5.48 13.22
CA LYS A 2 -14.82 -4.97 11.90
C LYS A 2 -16.02 -4.83 10.95
N LYS A 3 -15.93 -3.94 9.96
CA LYS A 3 -16.99 -3.73 8.95
C LYS A 3 -16.46 -3.69 7.53
N PHE A 4 -17.31 -3.98 6.55
CA PHE A 4 -16.97 -3.74 5.15
C PHE A 4 -17.00 -2.24 4.87
N ASN A 5 -15.93 -1.73 4.26
CA ASN A 5 -15.84 -0.33 3.91
C ASN A 5 -16.04 -0.14 2.42
N ILE A 6 -17.07 0.64 2.07
CA ILE A 6 -17.49 0.83 0.67
C ILE A 6 -16.98 2.16 0.09
N ALA A 7 -16.52 3.09 0.93
CA ALA A 7 -16.08 4.44 0.55
C ALA A 7 -14.80 4.85 1.29
N GLY A 8 -13.92 5.62 0.64
CA GLY A 8 -12.67 6.08 1.24
C GLY A 8 -11.60 5.00 1.44
N VAL A 9 -10.59 5.29 2.27
CA VAL A 9 -9.45 4.40 2.52
C VAL A 9 -9.82 3.31 3.52
N CYS A 10 -9.44 2.06 3.23
CA CYS A 10 -9.56 0.96 4.17
C CYS A 10 -8.51 1.02 5.29
N ILE A 11 -8.94 0.78 6.54
CA ILE A 11 -8.11 0.79 7.75
C ILE A 11 -8.13 -0.62 8.34
N LYS A 12 -6.97 -1.25 8.55
CA LYS A 12 -6.85 -2.68 8.91
C LYS A 12 -7.50 -3.02 10.25
N GLU A 13 -7.48 -2.07 11.18
CA GLU A 13 -8.03 -2.19 12.53
C GLU A 13 -9.57 -2.12 12.52
N LYS A 14 -10.14 -1.37 11.57
CA LYS A 14 -11.59 -1.10 11.50
C LYS A 14 -12.31 -1.91 10.43
N HIS A 15 -11.63 -2.29 9.36
CA HIS A 15 -12.25 -2.83 8.15
C HIS A 15 -11.79 -4.24 7.83
N TYR A 16 -12.67 -5.02 7.21
CA TYR A 16 -12.30 -6.30 6.61
C TYR A 16 -11.39 -6.02 5.40
N MET A 17 -10.21 -6.64 5.41
CA MET A 17 -9.20 -6.48 4.38
C MET A 17 -8.61 -7.84 4.03
N VAL A 18 -8.42 -8.08 2.74
CA VAL A 18 -7.65 -9.23 2.24
C VAL A 18 -6.17 -8.91 2.42
N ASP A 19 -5.36 -9.94 2.67
CA ASP A 19 -3.91 -9.78 2.66
C ASP A 19 -3.41 -9.43 1.25
N THR A 20 -2.73 -8.30 1.13
CA THR A 20 -2.15 -7.80 -0.11
C THR A 20 -0.63 -7.75 -0.08
N THR A 21 0.01 -8.39 0.91
CA THR A 21 1.46 -8.31 1.13
C THR A 21 2.25 -8.70 -0.12
N ASP A 22 1.92 -9.81 -0.78
CA ASP A 22 2.65 -10.27 -1.97
C ASP A 22 2.42 -9.37 -3.19
N LYS A 23 1.22 -8.81 -3.33
CA LYS A 23 0.92 -7.83 -4.39
C LYS A 23 1.74 -6.56 -4.20
N ILE A 24 1.83 -6.07 -2.96
CA ILE A 24 2.62 -4.88 -2.63
C ILE A 24 4.10 -5.15 -2.92
N LYS A 25 4.65 -6.32 -2.55
CA LYS A 25 6.04 -6.68 -2.87
C LYS A 25 6.34 -6.63 -4.37
N LYS A 26 5.45 -7.17 -5.21
CA LYS A 26 5.61 -7.12 -6.67
C LYS A 26 5.60 -5.68 -7.21
N ILE A 27 4.72 -4.83 -6.68
CA ILE A 27 4.68 -3.42 -7.07
C ILE A 27 5.94 -2.68 -6.60
N GLU A 28 6.46 -3.00 -5.41
CA GLU A 28 7.72 -2.42 -4.92
C GLU A 28 8.89 -2.75 -5.84
N MET A 29 8.99 -3.99 -6.33
CA MET A 29 10.03 -4.38 -7.30
C MET A 29 9.90 -3.55 -8.59
N MET A 30 8.68 -3.40 -9.13
CA MET A 30 8.45 -2.55 -10.31
C MET A 30 8.86 -1.09 -10.08
N ILE A 31 8.63 -0.55 -8.87
CA ILE A 31 9.05 0.82 -8.52
C ILE A 31 10.58 0.92 -8.41
N GLU A 32 11.22 -0.09 -7.82
CA GLU A 32 12.68 -0.16 -7.71
C GLU A 32 13.35 -0.25 -9.09
N ASP A 33 12.71 -0.93 -10.05
CA ASP A 33 13.14 -1.02 -11.45
C ASP A 33 12.78 0.23 -12.29
N GLY A 34 12.09 1.23 -11.72
CA GLY A 34 11.65 2.43 -12.43
C GLY A 34 10.54 2.19 -13.46
N ALA A 35 9.85 1.05 -13.37
CA ALA A 35 8.79 0.67 -14.30
C ALA A 35 7.46 1.36 -14.00
N TYR A 36 6.70 1.66 -15.05
CA TYR A 36 5.32 2.11 -14.92
C TYR A 36 4.38 0.91 -14.75
N PHE A 37 3.39 1.03 -13.88
CA PHE A 37 2.37 0.00 -13.66
C PHE A 37 0.97 0.61 -13.48
N THR A 38 -0.07 -0.19 -13.75
CA THR A 38 -1.46 0.22 -13.60
C THR A 38 -2.20 -0.68 -12.63
N ILE A 39 -3.03 -0.12 -11.73
CA ILE A 39 -3.91 -0.89 -10.86
C ILE A 39 -5.35 -0.79 -11.37
N ASN A 40 -5.75 -1.70 -12.24
CA ASN A 40 -7.13 -1.78 -12.75
C ASN A 40 -7.96 -2.85 -12.02
N ARG A 41 -8.93 -2.42 -11.22
CA ARG A 41 -9.94 -3.28 -10.55
C ARG A 41 -11.22 -2.48 -10.33
N SER A 42 -12.35 -3.14 -10.13
CA SER A 42 -13.63 -2.47 -9.80
C SER A 42 -13.60 -1.78 -8.43
N ARG A 43 -14.71 -1.14 -8.02
CA ARG A 43 -14.81 -0.42 -6.74
C ARG A 43 -14.51 -1.39 -5.57
N GLN A 44 -13.98 -0.87 -4.46
CA GLN A 44 -13.71 -1.62 -3.22
C GLN A 44 -12.55 -2.65 -3.26
N PHE A 45 -11.79 -2.73 -4.36
CA PHE A 45 -10.58 -3.58 -4.42
C PHE A 45 -9.33 -2.98 -3.75
N GLY A 46 -9.50 -1.95 -2.91
CA GLY A 46 -8.40 -1.37 -2.13
C GLY A 46 -7.38 -0.56 -2.93
N LYS A 47 -7.68 -0.13 -4.17
CA LYS A 47 -6.73 0.62 -5.03
C LYS A 47 -6.08 1.82 -4.33
N THR A 48 -6.90 2.71 -3.76
CA THR A 48 -6.43 3.88 -3.01
C THR A 48 -5.63 3.48 -1.77
N THR A 49 -6.05 2.42 -1.08
CA THR A 49 -5.34 1.88 0.08
C THR A 49 -3.97 1.32 -0.29
N THR A 50 -3.85 0.60 -1.40
CA THR A 50 -2.57 0.07 -1.90
C THR A 50 -1.60 1.21 -2.22
N ILE A 51 -2.05 2.25 -2.92
CA ILE A 51 -1.22 3.44 -3.23
C ILE A 51 -0.74 4.11 -1.93
N SER A 52 -1.63 4.32 -0.96
CA SER A 52 -1.27 4.92 0.34
C SER A 52 -0.26 4.07 1.12
N MET A 53 -0.43 2.75 1.14
CA MET A 53 0.50 1.83 1.79
C MET A 53 1.90 1.89 1.18
N ILE A 54 2.00 1.89 -0.15
CA ILE A 54 3.28 2.01 -0.87
C ILE A 54 3.96 3.34 -0.51
N GLY A 55 3.24 4.46 -0.62
CA GLY A 55 3.80 5.78 -0.30
C GLY A 55 4.33 5.89 1.14
N ASN A 56 3.56 5.37 2.10
CA ASN A 56 3.98 5.35 3.50
C ASN A 56 5.22 4.47 3.72
N LYS A 57 5.28 3.30 3.06
CA LYS A 57 6.40 2.37 3.20
C LYS A 57 7.69 2.93 2.59
N SER A 58 7.61 3.56 1.42
CA SER A 58 8.75 4.26 0.81
C SER A 58 9.25 5.42 1.69
N ASN A 59 8.34 6.21 2.27
CA ASN A 59 8.70 7.29 3.18
C ASN A 59 9.36 6.78 4.47
N ASN A 60 8.86 5.70 5.05
CA ASN A 60 9.46 5.07 6.22
C ASN A 60 10.86 4.51 5.92
N ARG A 61 11.05 3.84 4.76
CA ARG A 61 12.39 3.41 4.31
C ARG A 61 13.38 4.57 4.22
N ARG A 62 12.96 5.71 3.65
CA ARG A 62 13.80 6.92 3.56
C ARG A 62 14.15 7.49 4.93
N ARG A 63 13.20 7.50 5.87
CA ARG A 63 13.42 7.95 7.26
C ARG A 63 14.38 7.04 8.02
N SER A 64 14.22 5.72 7.91
CA SER A 64 15.16 4.76 8.55
C SER A 64 16.58 4.90 8.00
N LYS A 65 16.76 5.04 6.68
CA LYS A 65 18.09 5.28 6.10
C LYS A 65 18.72 6.60 6.55
N ARG A 66 17.90 7.64 6.79
CA ARG A 66 18.39 8.95 7.25
C ARG A 66 18.78 8.92 8.73
N ASN A 67 18.06 8.14 9.55
CA ASN A 67 18.37 7.98 10.97
C ASN A 67 19.56 7.05 11.24
N SER A 68 19.90 6.12 10.33
CA SER A 68 21.08 5.26 10.48
C SER A 68 22.41 5.94 10.11
N ILE A 69 22.36 7.15 9.57
CA ILE A 69 23.53 7.96 9.19
C ILE A 69 23.84 9.01 10.28
N ARG A 70 22.94 9.17 11.26
CA ARG A 70 23.18 9.93 12.50
C ARG A 70 23.64 8.97 13.59
#